data_AF-A0A812EEE1-F1
#
_entry.id   AF-A0A812EEE1-F1
#
_cell.length_a   1.000
_cell.length_b   1.000
_cell.length_c   1.000
_cell.angle_alpha   90.00
_cell.angle_beta   90.00
_cell.angle_gamma   90.00
#
_symmetry.space_group_name_H-M   'P 1'
#
loop_
_entity.id
_entity.type
_entity.pdbx_description
1 polymer ?
#
loop_
_entity_poly.entity_id
_entity_poly.type
_entity_poly.pdbx_seq_one_letter_code
_entity_poly.pdbx_strand_id
1 'polypeptide(L)'
;MFKLSLKVQVLLTQDSARVHREVLKNMPILRRLARAKLDAQQVKLMGSILDDLAEFCHLPMTPDEPHPMNQNILISNGILEILFDVLCQDIDTKLLQEQYGGMKEVFRKTLYLLKLLAKENNAVQTHIFDRLDVLLDVRVAESDLAIALKEVFAGNQTTCLKIHPRQIQKIVNRAADLQEKAPQFLDLLSMIVKVLGTGLTLKRNQAYVMKYIMQNYKKVAFVLDLSRENREKILMNPSMMETLRYYISLLDLLAACAEGENMFIESLCQTILPFDDLLWILNNQRIDNCLKKPFLRCLHHVYMKNSVAVVETGIGELPHDTDLWEYLSNVSVDMNRLTDSIKEDPDKIAIHLKTAPEKSGAASAPDFESSAYGTVLYILEGVMPFLTTFYKHFYFPDNDAFGNEVDDTDHLAKAVVMFCEVIGPLLYKPEHMKNMVACITSVVPASNMPNSNMEGIVERFASGITVEDVSSAIRRVIHL
;
A
#
# COMPACT_ATOMS: atom_id res chain seq x y z
N MET A 1 23.75 33.22 -18.00
CA MET A 1 23.06 33.68 -16.77
C MET A 1 21.62 33.19 -16.65
N PHE A 2 20.73 33.39 -17.63
CA PHE A 2 19.30 32.99 -17.52
C PHE A 2 19.03 31.48 -17.25
N LYS A 3 19.86 30.56 -17.77
CA LYS A 3 19.73 29.12 -17.42
C LYS A 3 20.19 28.80 -15.99
N LEU A 4 21.04 29.64 -15.40
CA LEU A 4 21.54 29.48 -14.02
C LEU A 4 20.59 30.13 -13.02
N SER A 5 19.88 31.21 -13.40
CA SER A 5 18.90 31.87 -12.53
C SER A 5 17.69 30.97 -12.20
N LEU A 6 17.31 30.07 -13.10
CA LEU A 6 16.26 29.06 -12.86
C LEU A 6 16.63 28.02 -11.78
N LYS A 7 17.92 27.92 -11.41
CA LYS A 7 18.42 27.00 -10.38
C LYS A 7 18.76 27.69 -9.07
N VAL A 8 18.47 29.00 -8.94
CA VAL A 8 18.76 29.77 -7.72
C VAL A 8 17.72 29.44 -6.67
N GLN A 9 18.19 29.06 -5.48
CA GLN A 9 17.36 28.89 -4.29
C GLN A 9 17.67 30.01 -3.31
N VAL A 10 16.61 30.58 -2.72
CA VAL A 10 16.72 31.56 -1.64
C VAL A 10 16.42 30.83 -0.34
N LEU A 11 17.38 30.82 0.58
CA LEU A 11 17.25 30.18 1.89
C LEU A 11 16.75 31.22 2.89
N LEU A 12 15.53 31.05 3.37
CA LEU A 12 14.86 32.02 4.25
C LEU A 12 15.12 31.75 5.74
N THR A 13 15.41 30.50 6.10
CA THR A 13 15.57 30.06 7.51
C THR A 13 17.03 29.81 7.86
N GLN A 14 17.37 30.03 9.14
CA GLN A 14 18.71 29.72 9.67
C GLN A 14 19.02 28.22 9.58
N ASP A 15 18.01 27.37 9.77
CA ASP A 15 18.15 25.91 9.66
C ASP A 15 18.49 25.47 8.24
N SER A 16 17.76 25.95 7.22
CA SER A 16 18.11 25.64 5.83
C SER A 16 19.49 26.18 5.44
N ALA A 17 19.89 27.35 5.97
CA ALA A 17 21.26 27.86 5.79
C ALA A 17 22.33 27.02 6.51
N ARG A 18 22.01 26.38 7.63
CA ARG A 18 22.88 25.40 8.30
C ARG A 18 23.00 24.14 7.45
N VAL A 19 21.88 23.58 6.99
CA VAL A 19 21.85 22.39 6.12
C VAL A 19 22.68 22.61 4.87
N HIS A 20 22.53 23.74 4.19
CA HIS A 20 23.31 24.07 3.00
C HIS A 20 24.83 24.08 3.27
N ARG A 21 25.27 24.60 4.43
CA ARG A 21 26.70 24.59 4.81
C ARG A 21 27.23 23.19 5.05
N GLU A 22 26.49 22.33 5.74
CA GLU A 22 26.89 20.93 5.96
C GLU A 22 26.89 20.14 4.64
N VAL A 23 25.92 20.35 3.75
CA VAL A 23 25.90 19.76 2.41
C VAL A 23 27.17 20.18 1.64
N LEU A 24 27.50 21.47 1.57
CA LEU A 24 28.69 21.94 0.86
C LEU A 24 30.00 21.33 1.40
N LYS A 25 30.08 21.11 2.70
CA LYS A 25 31.22 20.48 3.36
C LYS A 25 31.34 18.99 3.03
N ASN A 26 30.22 18.27 2.99
CA ASN A 26 30.20 16.81 2.83
C ASN A 26 30.24 16.35 1.37
N MET A 27 29.70 17.12 0.42
CA MET A 27 29.60 16.75 -0.99
C MET A 27 30.93 16.40 -1.68
N PRO A 28 32.05 17.15 -1.47
CA PRO A 28 33.35 16.79 -2.05
C PRO A 28 33.88 15.45 -1.53
N ILE A 29 33.62 15.15 -0.25
CA ILE A 29 34.05 13.89 0.38
C ILE A 29 33.28 12.73 -0.24
N LEU A 30 31.95 12.83 -0.32
CA LEU A 30 31.12 11.80 -0.95
C LEU A 30 31.52 11.56 -2.41
N ARG A 31 31.75 12.61 -3.19
CA ARG A 31 32.15 12.47 -4.60
C ARG A 31 33.47 11.71 -4.75
N ARG A 32 34.43 11.91 -3.84
CA ARG A 32 35.70 11.17 -3.82
C ARG A 32 35.49 9.69 -3.47
N LEU A 33 34.62 9.40 -2.50
CA LEU A 33 34.37 8.03 -2.04
C LEU A 33 33.48 7.24 -3.00
N ALA A 34 32.55 7.89 -3.69
CA ALA A 34 31.53 7.25 -4.53
C ALA A 34 32.06 6.45 -5.73
N ARG A 35 33.35 6.59 -6.09
CA ARG A 35 33.99 5.83 -7.19
C ARG A 35 35.19 5.02 -6.74
N ALA A 36 35.47 5.00 -5.44
CA ALA A 36 36.65 4.38 -4.87
C ALA A 36 36.33 3.01 -4.26
N LYS A 37 37.32 2.12 -4.24
CA LYS A 37 37.28 0.92 -3.41
C LYS A 37 37.49 1.34 -1.96
N LEU A 38 36.45 1.19 -1.13
CA LEU A 38 36.44 1.72 0.23
C LEU A 38 37.08 0.77 1.23
N ASP A 39 37.90 1.31 2.13
CA ASP A 39 38.31 0.62 3.35
C ASP A 39 37.25 0.74 4.47
N ALA A 40 37.46 0.04 5.59
CA ALA A 40 36.51 0.02 6.69
C ALA A 40 36.26 1.40 7.34
N GLN A 41 37.25 2.29 7.37
CA GLN A 41 37.08 3.64 7.91
C GLN A 41 36.30 4.52 6.94
N GLN A 42 36.60 4.40 5.64
CA GLN A 42 35.92 5.12 4.57
C GLN A 42 34.44 4.71 4.44
N VAL A 43 34.14 3.42 4.60
CA VAL A 43 32.76 2.91 4.69
C VAL A 43 32.01 3.58 5.84
N LYS A 44 32.60 3.64 7.04
CA LYS A 44 31.97 4.26 8.22
C LYS A 44 31.74 5.76 8.00
N LEU A 45 32.74 6.45 7.46
CA LEU A 45 32.65 7.88 7.15
C LEU A 45 31.54 8.16 6.14
N MET A 46 31.52 7.41 5.04
CA MET A 46 30.48 7.55 4.01
C MET A 46 29.09 7.24 4.57
N GLY A 47 28.96 6.19 5.36
CA GLY A 47 27.71 5.83 6.03
C GLY A 47 27.20 6.94 6.93
N SER A 48 28.06 7.51 7.78
CA SER A 48 27.70 8.63 8.66
C SER A 48 27.22 9.85 7.87
N ILE A 49 27.91 10.20 6.78
CA ILE A 49 27.50 11.33 5.95
C ILE A 49 26.13 11.07 5.30
N LEU A 50 25.87 9.85 4.82
CA LEU A 50 24.58 9.50 4.23
C LEU A 50 23.44 9.56 5.25
N ASP A 51 23.69 9.16 6.50
CA ASP A 51 22.71 9.28 7.59
C ASP A 51 22.40 10.75 7.90
N ASP A 52 23.43 11.60 8.05
CA ASP A 52 23.26 13.04 8.30
C ASP A 52 22.43 13.69 7.18
N LEU A 53 22.70 13.33 5.92
CA LEU A 53 21.95 13.84 4.77
C LEU A 53 20.50 13.33 4.73
N ALA A 54 20.26 12.11 5.19
CA ALA A 54 18.91 11.54 5.26
C ALA A 54 18.06 12.25 6.30
N GLU A 55 18.62 12.59 7.47
CA GLU A 55 17.92 13.34 8.52
C GLU A 55 17.45 14.72 8.04
N PHE A 56 18.19 15.36 7.13
CA PHE A 56 17.77 16.65 6.56
C PHE A 56 16.54 16.54 5.64
N CYS A 57 16.23 15.36 5.11
CA CYS A 57 15.20 15.18 4.10
C CYS A 57 13.77 15.07 4.65
N HIS A 58 13.59 14.98 5.97
CA HIS A 58 12.28 14.92 6.61
C HIS A 58 12.17 15.92 7.77
N LEU A 59 10.95 16.14 8.25
CA LEU A 59 10.71 17.00 9.40
C LEU A 59 11.15 16.30 10.71
N PRO A 60 11.60 17.06 11.73
CA PRO A 60 11.98 16.48 13.02
C PRO A 60 10.82 15.72 13.65
N MET A 61 11.09 14.52 14.18
CA MET A 61 10.09 13.64 14.83
C MET A 61 8.99 13.09 13.90
N THR A 62 8.91 13.52 12.65
CA THR A 62 7.98 12.99 11.64
C THR A 62 8.75 12.50 10.40
N PRO A 63 9.39 11.31 10.47
CA PRO A 63 10.22 10.78 9.38
C PRO A 63 9.44 10.50 8.08
N ASP A 64 8.10 10.45 8.17
CA ASP A 64 7.24 10.31 7.01
C ASP A 64 6.90 11.62 6.31
N GLU A 65 7.18 12.77 6.91
CA GLU A 65 6.89 14.06 6.30
C GLU A 65 8.15 14.61 5.64
N PRO A 66 8.18 14.71 4.29
CA PRO A 66 9.36 15.22 3.60
C PRO A 66 9.59 16.70 3.93
N HIS A 67 10.85 17.14 3.90
CA HIS A 67 11.24 18.54 4.01
C HIS A 67 11.63 19.09 2.64
N PRO A 68 10.72 19.73 1.88
CA PRO A 68 10.93 20.04 0.46
C PRO A 68 12.12 20.97 0.20
N MET A 69 12.29 21.98 1.06
CA MET A 69 13.43 22.92 0.95
C MET A 69 14.77 22.19 1.10
N ASN A 70 14.93 21.34 2.11
CA ASN A 70 16.18 20.64 2.35
C ASN A 70 16.46 19.58 1.29
N GLN A 71 15.45 18.81 0.86
CA GLN A 71 15.58 17.91 -0.30
C GLN A 71 16.13 18.69 -1.51
N ASN A 72 15.54 19.85 -1.81
CA ASN A 72 15.93 20.73 -2.91
C ASN A 72 17.36 21.29 -2.78
N ILE A 73 17.85 21.54 -1.57
CA ILE A 73 19.25 21.92 -1.31
C ILE A 73 20.19 20.78 -1.69
N LEU A 74 19.90 19.56 -1.29
CA LEU A 74 20.74 18.40 -1.61
C LEU A 74 20.76 18.15 -3.12
N ILE A 75 19.58 18.23 -3.77
CA ILE A 75 19.42 18.03 -5.22
C ILE A 75 20.19 19.09 -6.01
N SER A 76 20.07 20.38 -5.63
CA SER A 76 20.74 21.48 -6.34
C SER A 76 22.28 21.39 -6.24
N ASN A 77 22.79 20.77 -5.18
CA ASN A 77 24.21 20.48 -5.00
C ASN A 77 24.70 19.20 -5.73
N GLY A 78 23.81 18.48 -6.41
CA GLY A 78 24.16 17.34 -7.25
C GLY A 78 24.29 16.01 -6.50
N ILE A 79 23.54 15.82 -5.41
CA ILE A 79 23.58 14.57 -4.64
C ILE A 79 23.22 13.34 -5.50
N LEU A 80 22.24 13.47 -6.41
CA LEU A 80 21.70 12.35 -7.17
C LEU A 80 22.76 11.65 -8.03
N GLU A 81 23.61 12.43 -8.71
CA GLU A 81 24.71 11.88 -9.51
C GLU A 81 25.69 11.08 -8.64
N ILE A 82 25.96 11.54 -7.42
CA ILE A 82 26.82 10.82 -6.47
C ILE A 82 26.15 9.52 -6.03
N LEU A 83 24.84 9.53 -5.72
CA LEU A 83 24.14 8.32 -5.32
C LEU A 83 24.13 7.29 -6.47
N PHE A 84 23.95 7.72 -7.72
CA PHE A 84 24.04 6.81 -8.87
C PHE A 84 25.44 6.27 -9.07
N ASP A 85 26.49 7.09 -8.92
CA ASP A 85 27.87 6.62 -8.99
C ASP A 85 28.14 5.49 -7.99
N VAL A 86 27.57 5.57 -6.78
CA VAL A 86 27.66 4.51 -5.75
C VAL A 86 26.91 3.25 -6.18
N LEU A 87 25.66 3.39 -6.63
CA LEU A 87 24.80 2.26 -6.98
C LEU A 87 25.25 1.54 -8.26
N CYS A 88 25.92 2.24 -9.17
CA CYS A 88 26.41 1.70 -10.44
C CYS A 88 27.83 1.12 -10.34
N GLN A 89 28.39 0.98 -9.14
CA GLN A 89 29.68 0.31 -8.97
C GLN A 89 29.57 -1.17 -9.34
N ASP A 90 30.51 -1.65 -10.16
CA ASP A 90 30.66 -3.07 -10.48
C ASP A 90 31.18 -3.83 -9.25
N ILE A 91 30.25 -4.33 -8.44
CA ILE A 91 30.57 -5.16 -7.27
C ILE A 91 30.30 -6.62 -7.64
N ASP A 92 31.34 -7.46 -7.52
CA ASP A 92 31.15 -8.90 -7.62
C ASP A 92 30.33 -9.39 -6.43
N THR A 93 29.08 -9.77 -6.70
CA THR A 93 28.14 -10.23 -5.68
C THR A 93 28.63 -11.45 -4.90
N LYS A 94 29.54 -12.25 -5.47
CA LYS A 94 30.10 -13.43 -4.80
C LYS A 94 31.12 -13.07 -3.72
N LEU A 95 31.73 -11.88 -3.81
CA LEU A 95 32.72 -11.39 -2.85
C LEU A 95 32.11 -10.48 -1.76
N LEU A 96 30.80 -10.19 -1.83
CA LEU A 96 30.11 -9.31 -0.87
C LEU A 96 30.15 -9.82 0.57
N GLN A 97 30.03 -11.14 0.78
CA GLN A 97 30.01 -11.73 2.13
C GLN A 97 31.40 -11.78 2.78
N GLU A 98 32.47 -11.95 1.98
CA GLU A 98 33.82 -12.16 2.50
C GLU A 98 34.69 -10.91 2.53
N GLN A 99 34.47 -9.94 1.62
CA GLN A 99 35.36 -8.77 1.46
C GLN A 99 34.68 -7.40 1.51
N TYR A 100 33.35 -7.33 1.35
CA TYR A 100 32.63 -6.05 1.15
C TYR A 100 31.36 -5.89 2.00
N GLY A 101 31.27 -6.53 3.17
CA GLY A 101 30.10 -6.40 4.06
C GLY A 101 29.72 -4.94 4.37
N GLY A 102 30.73 -4.06 4.48
CA GLY A 102 30.55 -2.62 4.64
C GLY A 102 29.89 -1.91 3.45
N MET A 103 30.12 -2.37 2.22
CA MET A 103 29.53 -1.78 1.01
C MET A 103 28.03 -2.04 0.92
N LYS A 104 27.56 -3.20 1.39
CA LYS A 104 26.11 -3.50 1.44
C LYS A 104 25.38 -2.46 2.28
N GLU A 105 25.97 -2.03 3.40
CA GLU A 105 25.40 -1.00 4.26
C GLU A 105 25.40 0.38 3.60
N VAL A 106 26.47 0.73 2.89
CA VAL A 106 26.52 1.97 2.09
C VAL A 106 25.42 1.98 1.03
N PHE A 107 25.18 0.87 0.33
CA PHE A 107 24.09 0.73 -0.64
C PHE A 107 22.73 0.92 0.02
N ARG A 108 22.49 0.29 1.18
CA ARG A 108 21.26 0.44 1.94
C ARG A 108 20.98 1.90 2.29
N LYS A 109 21.97 2.60 2.85
CA LYS A 109 21.86 4.04 3.19
C LYS A 109 21.68 4.92 1.95
N THR A 110 22.35 4.59 0.85
CA THR A 110 22.20 5.30 -0.43
C THR A 110 20.78 5.17 -0.98
N LEU A 111 20.22 3.95 -0.97
CA LEU A 111 18.84 3.67 -1.41
C LEU A 111 17.81 4.31 -0.47
N TYR A 112 18.08 4.34 0.83
CA TYR A 112 17.25 5.05 1.80
C TYR A 112 17.21 6.56 1.53
N LEU A 113 18.37 7.19 1.30
CA LEU A 113 18.42 8.61 0.92
C LEU A 113 17.71 8.86 -0.42
N LEU A 114 17.86 7.96 -1.40
CA LEU A 114 17.16 8.06 -2.68
C LEU A 114 15.64 8.00 -2.51
N LYS A 115 15.13 7.09 -1.67
CA LYS A 115 13.71 7.02 -1.28
C LYS A 115 13.25 8.35 -0.69
N LEU A 116 13.99 8.90 0.29
CA LEU A 116 13.62 10.16 0.94
C LEU A 116 13.60 11.34 -0.04
N LEU A 117 14.56 11.42 -0.96
CA LEU A 117 14.61 12.48 -1.98
C LEU A 117 13.49 12.37 -3.01
N ALA A 118 13.03 11.15 -3.32
CA ALA A 118 11.94 10.89 -4.26
C ALA A 118 10.55 11.17 -3.66
N LYS A 119 10.41 11.08 -2.33
CA LYS A 119 9.14 11.22 -1.63
C LYS A 119 8.49 12.58 -1.90
N GLU A 120 7.29 12.54 -2.48
CA GLU A 120 6.50 13.70 -2.93
C GLU A 120 7.27 14.69 -3.84
N ASN A 121 8.29 14.22 -4.56
CA ASN A 121 9.12 15.05 -5.44
C ASN A 121 9.13 14.54 -6.88
N ASN A 122 8.16 15.01 -7.69
CA ASN A 122 7.97 14.59 -9.08
C ASN A 122 9.22 14.75 -9.96
N ALA A 123 10.04 15.78 -9.71
CA ALA A 123 11.25 16.03 -10.48
C ALA A 123 12.31 14.96 -10.20
N VAL A 124 12.53 14.63 -8.93
CA VAL A 124 13.47 13.56 -8.52
C VAL A 124 12.98 12.20 -8.99
N GLN A 125 11.70 11.89 -8.81
CA GLN A 125 11.10 10.65 -9.30
C GLN A 125 11.35 10.47 -10.80
N THR A 126 11.12 11.51 -11.60
CA THR A 126 11.38 11.47 -13.05
C THR A 126 12.86 11.24 -13.35
N HIS A 127 13.76 11.93 -12.64
CA HIS A 127 15.20 11.80 -12.82
C HIS A 127 15.72 10.39 -12.47
N ILE A 128 15.16 9.75 -11.44
CA ILE A 128 15.46 8.35 -11.09
C ILE A 128 14.88 7.41 -12.15
N PHE A 129 13.64 7.66 -12.60
CA PHE A 129 12.98 6.86 -13.62
C PHE A 129 13.77 6.82 -14.94
N ASP A 130 14.38 7.93 -15.34
CA ASP A 130 15.23 7.99 -16.56
C ASP A 130 16.44 7.05 -16.50
N ARG A 131 16.85 6.60 -15.29
CA ARG A 131 17.93 5.62 -15.07
C ARG A 131 17.43 4.25 -14.59
N LEU A 132 16.13 3.99 -14.67
CA LEU A 132 15.50 2.78 -14.12
C LEU A 132 16.16 1.48 -14.60
N ASP A 133 16.55 1.40 -15.88
CA ASP A 133 17.16 0.17 -16.43
C ASP A 133 18.47 -0.21 -15.73
N VAL A 134 19.32 0.77 -15.45
CA VAL A 134 20.59 0.57 -14.75
C VAL A 134 20.34 0.17 -13.30
N LEU A 135 19.39 0.84 -12.64
CA LEU A 135 19.00 0.52 -11.27
C LEU A 135 18.44 -0.90 -11.14
N LEU A 136 17.64 -1.35 -12.12
CA LEU A 136 17.12 -2.72 -12.15
C LEU A 136 18.19 -3.80 -12.37
N ASP A 137 19.44 -3.42 -12.69
CA ASP A 137 20.58 -4.34 -12.80
C ASP A 137 21.41 -4.41 -11.50
N VAL A 138 21.13 -3.55 -10.50
CA VAL A 138 21.73 -3.61 -9.18
C VAL A 138 21.29 -4.88 -8.45
N ARG A 139 22.25 -5.59 -7.84
CA ARG A 139 22.04 -6.86 -7.12
C ARG A 139 22.42 -6.81 -5.64
N VAL A 140 22.74 -5.62 -5.14
CA VAL A 140 23.09 -5.38 -3.73
C VAL A 140 21.93 -4.65 -3.07
N ALA A 141 21.53 -5.11 -1.88
CA ALA A 141 20.43 -4.51 -1.11
C ALA A 141 19.11 -4.41 -1.90
N GLU A 142 18.71 -5.50 -2.56
CA GLU A 142 17.60 -5.49 -3.51
C GLU A 142 16.22 -5.18 -2.90
N SER A 143 16.02 -5.55 -1.63
CA SER A 143 14.82 -5.17 -0.88
C SER A 143 14.72 -3.64 -0.73
N ASP A 144 15.82 -2.99 -0.33
CA ASP A 144 15.91 -1.54 -0.22
C ASP A 144 15.76 -0.84 -1.59
N LEU A 145 16.26 -1.48 -2.66
CA LEU A 145 16.11 -0.99 -4.03
C LEU A 145 14.63 -0.97 -4.43
N ALA A 146 13.90 -2.06 -4.17
CA ALA A 146 12.47 -2.11 -4.45
C ALA A 146 11.70 -1.04 -3.66
N ILE A 147 12.08 -0.77 -2.41
CA ILE A 147 11.48 0.31 -1.60
C ILE A 147 11.74 1.69 -2.22
N ALA A 148 12.98 1.97 -2.65
CA ALA A 148 13.33 3.24 -3.27
C ALA A 148 12.62 3.42 -4.63
N LEU A 149 12.59 2.37 -5.46
CA LEU A 149 11.89 2.40 -6.75
C LEU A 149 10.37 2.51 -6.57
N LYS A 150 9.80 1.97 -5.49
CA LYS A 150 8.36 2.14 -5.19
C LYS A 150 8.00 3.62 -5.09
N GLU A 151 8.86 4.42 -4.46
CA GLU A 151 8.66 5.86 -4.31
C GLU A 151 8.75 6.62 -5.64
N VAL A 152 9.43 6.08 -6.66
CA VAL A 152 9.49 6.66 -8.02
C VAL A 152 8.13 6.66 -8.71
N PHE A 153 7.28 5.68 -8.38
CA PHE A 153 5.94 5.52 -8.95
C PHE A 153 4.83 6.07 -8.04
N ALA A 154 5.12 6.26 -6.75
CA ALA A 154 4.15 6.73 -5.77
C ALA A 154 3.58 8.11 -6.16
N GLY A 155 2.29 8.15 -6.48
CA GLY A 155 1.57 9.38 -6.85
C GLY A 155 1.96 9.98 -8.20
N ASN A 156 2.91 9.38 -8.94
CA ASN A 156 3.42 9.93 -10.18
C ASN A 156 2.85 9.21 -11.40
N GLN A 157 1.72 9.69 -11.89
CA GLN A 157 1.06 9.14 -13.07
C GLN A 157 1.99 9.11 -14.30
N THR A 158 2.90 10.07 -14.44
CA THR A 158 3.78 10.15 -15.62
C THR A 158 4.76 8.99 -15.67
N THR A 159 5.42 8.65 -14.55
CA THR A 159 6.35 7.51 -14.51
C THR A 159 5.59 6.18 -14.70
N CYS A 160 4.41 6.02 -14.10
CA CYS A 160 3.57 4.84 -14.29
C CYS A 160 3.11 4.66 -15.74
N LEU A 161 2.80 5.74 -16.46
CA LEU A 161 2.41 5.68 -17.88
C LEU A 161 3.59 5.40 -18.81
N LYS A 162 4.79 5.92 -18.49
CA LYS A 162 5.98 5.80 -19.34
C LYS A 162 6.74 4.48 -19.19
N ILE A 163 6.53 3.73 -18.10
CA ILE A 163 7.26 2.48 -17.86
C ILE A 163 7.14 1.50 -19.04
N HIS A 164 8.26 0.90 -19.44
CA HIS A 164 8.29 -0.04 -20.56
C HIS A 164 7.90 -1.46 -20.12
N PRO A 165 7.25 -2.26 -21.01
CA PRO A 165 6.92 -3.65 -20.70
C PRO A 165 8.13 -4.49 -20.28
N ARG A 166 9.30 -4.26 -20.90
CA ARG A 166 10.56 -4.94 -20.52
C ARG A 166 11.02 -4.64 -19.10
N GLN A 167 10.76 -3.42 -18.60
CA GLN A 167 11.09 -3.03 -17.22
C GLN A 167 10.13 -3.69 -16.24
N ILE A 168 8.83 -3.75 -16.56
CA ILE A 168 7.84 -4.52 -15.78
C ILE A 168 8.27 -6.00 -15.71
N GLN A 169 8.65 -6.60 -16.83
CA GLN A 169 9.10 -7.98 -16.88
C GLN A 169 10.32 -8.23 -15.98
N LYS A 170 11.34 -7.34 -16.03
CA LYS A 170 12.50 -7.42 -15.14
C LYS A 170 12.08 -7.40 -13.67
N ILE A 171 11.17 -6.51 -13.27
CA ILE A 171 10.67 -6.38 -11.89
C ILE A 171 9.93 -7.66 -11.46
N VAL A 172 9.06 -8.22 -12.31
CA VAL A 172 8.36 -9.49 -12.02
C VAL A 172 9.35 -10.65 -11.90
N ASN A 173 10.35 -10.73 -12.77
CA ASN A 173 11.39 -11.77 -12.68
C ASN A 173 12.20 -11.64 -11.37
N ARG A 174 12.52 -10.41 -10.90
CA ARG A 174 13.17 -10.23 -9.59
C ARG A 174 12.27 -10.70 -8.45
N ALA A 175 10.98 -10.37 -8.48
CA ALA A 175 10.02 -10.88 -7.49
C ALA A 175 9.98 -12.42 -7.48
N ALA A 176 9.98 -13.05 -8.67
CA ALA A 176 10.01 -14.50 -8.81
C ALA A 176 11.29 -15.15 -8.28
N ASP A 177 12.45 -14.52 -8.46
CA ASP A 177 13.74 -15.07 -8.03
C ASP A 177 14.02 -14.85 -6.54
N LEU A 178 13.52 -13.75 -5.96
CA LEU A 178 13.76 -13.40 -4.56
C LEU A 178 12.66 -13.92 -3.62
N GLN A 179 11.43 -14.06 -4.10
CA GLN A 179 10.27 -14.53 -3.33
C GLN A 179 10.18 -13.80 -1.96
N GLU A 180 10.05 -14.55 -0.86
CA GLU A 180 9.95 -14.05 0.51
C GLU A 180 11.15 -13.23 1.00
N LYS A 181 12.31 -13.30 0.33
CA LYS A 181 13.48 -12.48 0.67
C LYS A 181 13.33 -11.02 0.26
N ALA A 182 12.46 -10.71 -0.70
CA ALA A 182 12.20 -9.35 -1.14
C ALA A 182 10.74 -9.12 -1.62
N PRO A 183 9.74 -9.29 -0.74
CA PRO A 183 8.32 -9.06 -1.07
C PRO A 183 8.04 -7.62 -1.55
N GLN A 184 8.93 -6.68 -1.26
CA GLN A 184 8.84 -5.28 -1.66
C GLN A 184 8.79 -5.09 -3.18
N PHE A 185 9.25 -6.07 -3.98
CA PHE A 185 9.05 -6.04 -5.43
C PHE A 185 7.58 -6.20 -5.83
N LEU A 186 6.77 -6.93 -5.05
CA LEU A 186 5.32 -7.00 -5.26
C LEU A 186 4.66 -5.66 -4.91
N ASP A 187 5.09 -5.00 -3.82
CA ASP A 187 4.64 -3.65 -3.46
C ASP A 187 4.96 -2.62 -4.56
N LEU A 188 6.14 -2.72 -5.16
CA LEU A 188 6.56 -1.90 -6.30
C LEU A 188 5.64 -2.13 -7.51
N LEU A 189 5.33 -3.39 -7.85
CA LEU A 189 4.40 -3.71 -8.92
C LEU A 189 3.00 -3.13 -8.64
N SER A 190 2.55 -3.15 -7.39
CA SER A 190 1.27 -2.56 -6.98
C SER A 190 1.21 -1.06 -7.27
N MET A 191 2.31 -0.31 -7.07
CA MET A 191 2.38 1.12 -7.44
C MET A 191 2.44 1.35 -8.95
N ILE A 192 2.89 0.38 -9.73
CA ILE A 192 2.96 0.46 -11.19
C ILE A 192 1.59 0.22 -11.84
N VAL A 193 0.74 -0.63 -11.25
CA VAL A 193 -0.56 -0.98 -11.82
C VAL A 193 -1.68 -0.02 -11.44
N LYS A 194 -1.55 0.71 -10.31
CA LYS A 194 -2.54 1.68 -9.83
C LYS A 194 -1.84 2.92 -9.27
N VAL A 195 -2.26 4.10 -9.73
CA VAL A 195 -1.69 5.38 -9.28
C VAL A 195 -2.24 5.74 -7.91
N LEU A 196 -1.35 5.73 -6.91
CA LEU A 196 -1.68 6.10 -5.53
C LEU A 196 -2.31 7.50 -5.46
N GLY A 197 -3.35 7.65 -4.61
CA GLY A 197 -4.04 8.93 -4.36
C GLY A 197 -5.12 9.29 -5.40
N THR A 198 -5.02 8.82 -6.64
CA THR A 198 -6.04 9.07 -7.68
C THR A 198 -7.04 7.93 -7.85
N GLY A 199 -6.68 6.72 -7.40
CA GLY A 199 -7.45 5.52 -7.66
C GLY A 199 -7.37 5.02 -9.12
N LEU A 200 -6.64 5.71 -9.99
CA LEU A 200 -6.55 5.38 -11.42
C LEU A 200 -5.84 4.05 -11.63
N THR A 201 -6.55 3.06 -12.15
CA THR A 201 -5.98 1.77 -12.57
C THR A 201 -5.44 1.86 -13.99
N LEU A 202 -4.31 1.19 -14.24
CA LEU A 202 -3.61 1.23 -15.51
C LEU A 202 -3.72 -0.13 -16.21
N LYS A 203 -4.82 -0.36 -16.94
CA LYS A 203 -5.14 -1.64 -17.61
C LYS A 203 -3.97 -2.23 -18.40
N ARG A 204 -3.20 -1.39 -19.10
CA ARG A 204 -1.98 -1.81 -19.82
C ARG A 204 -0.95 -2.44 -18.87
N ASN A 205 -0.66 -1.78 -17.76
CA ASN A 205 0.34 -2.24 -16.80
C ASN A 205 -0.16 -3.50 -16.08
N GLN A 206 -1.43 -3.53 -15.66
CA GLN A 206 -2.08 -4.71 -15.07
C GLN A 206 -1.94 -5.94 -15.98
N ALA A 207 -2.23 -5.79 -17.27
CA ALA A 207 -2.12 -6.88 -18.24
C ALA A 207 -0.68 -7.41 -18.39
N TYR A 208 0.33 -6.52 -18.42
CA TYR A 208 1.73 -6.95 -18.47
C TYR A 208 2.16 -7.64 -17.18
N VAL A 209 1.80 -7.10 -16.01
CA VAL A 209 2.12 -7.72 -14.72
C VAL A 209 1.51 -9.13 -14.65
N MET A 210 0.21 -9.27 -14.93
CA MET A 210 -0.45 -10.58 -14.91
C MET A 210 0.15 -11.55 -15.92
N LYS A 211 0.44 -11.10 -17.15
CA LYS A 211 1.13 -11.92 -18.15
C LYS A 211 2.45 -12.49 -17.62
N TYR A 212 3.30 -11.64 -17.03
CA TYR A 212 4.61 -12.07 -16.55
C TYR A 212 4.56 -12.88 -15.25
N ILE A 213 3.56 -12.63 -14.38
CA ILE A 213 3.28 -13.49 -13.23
C ILE A 213 2.93 -14.90 -13.72
N MET A 214 1.99 -15.02 -14.66
CA MET A 214 1.58 -16.33 -15.19
C MET A 214 2.73 -17.08 -15.88
N GLN A 215 3.63 -16.37 -16.57
CA GLN A 215 4.84 -16.98 -17.16
C GLN A 215 5.81 -17.53 -16.11
N ASN A 216 5.83 -16.96 -14.89
CA ASN A 216 6.67 -17.38 -13.77
C ASN A 216 5.85 -17.97 -12.61
N TYR A 217 4.65 -18.49 -12.89
CA TYR A 217 3.62 -18.77 -11.89
C TYR A 217 4.13 -19.60 -10.71
N LYS A 218 4.78 -20.74 -10.98
CA LYS A 218 5.32 -21.63 -9.92
C LYS A 218 6.28 -20.95 -8.95
N LYS A 219 7.01 -19.92 -9.40
CA LYS A 219 7.93 -19.15 -8.55
C LYS A 219 7.20 -18.01 -7.84
N VAL A 220 6.40 -17.23 -8.57
CA VAL A 220 5.75 -16.04 -7.99
C VAL A 220 4.61 -16.44 -7.06
N ALA A 221 3.77 -17.39 -7.46
CA ALA A 221 2.56 -17.78 -6.76
C ALA A 221 2.72 -19.06 -5.93
N PHE A 222 3.95 -19.42 -5.55
CA PHE A 222 4.23 -20.68 -4.82
C PHE A 222 3.41 -20.83 -3.53
N VAL A 223 3.08 -19.71 -2.86
CA VAL A 223 2.23 -19.68 -1.65
C VAL A 223 0.77 -20.02 -1.93
N LEU A 224 0.28 -19.78 -3.15
CA LEU A 224 -1.10 -20.08 -3.56
C LEU A 224 -1.28 -21.58 -3.86
N ASP A 225 -0.22 -22.24 -4.34
CA ASP A 225 -0.21 -23.68 -4.65
C ASP A 225 -0.10 -24.56 -3.38
N LEU A 226 0.01 -23.97 -2.19
CA LEU A 226 0.07 -24.69 -0.93
C LEU A 226 -1.33 -25.20 -0.50
N SER A 227 -1.35 -26.32 0.22
CA SER A 227 -2.57 -26.82 0.86
C SER A 227 -3.20 -25.77 1.79
N ARG A 228 -4.52 -25.85 2.02
CA ARG A 228 -5.23 -24.98 2.97
C ARG A 228 -4.54 -24.96 4.34
N GLU A 229 -4.17 -26.12 4.87
CA GLU A 229 -3.45 -26.24 6.16
C GLU A 229 -2.12 -25.46 6.17
N ASN A 230 -1.34 -25.50 5.10
CA ASN A 230 -0.06 -24.78 5.04
C ASN A 230 -0.27 -23.28 4.87
N ARG A 231 -1.27 -22.85 4.10
CA ARG A 231 -1.67 -21.43 4.01
C ARG A 231 -2.15 -20.91 5.36
N GLU A 232 -2.91 -21.72 6.10
CA GLU A 232 -3.33 -21.41 7.47
C GLU A 232 -2.14 -21.21 8.41
N LYS A 233 -1.17 -22.13 8.37
CA LYS A 233 0.07 -22.04 9.17
C LYS A 233 0.84 -20.76 8.89
N ILE A 234 0.92 -20.32 7.63
CA ILE A 234 1.57 -19.04 7.28
C ILE A 234 0.84 -17.85 7.93
N LEU A 235 -0.49 -17.87 7.95
CA LEU A 235 -1.31 -16.78 8.49
C LEU A 235 -1.31 -16.72 10.02
N MET A 236 -1.08 -17.86 10.69
CA MET A 236 -1.17 -17.95 12.16
C MET A 236 0.17 -18.06 12.87
N ASN A 237 1.28 -18.29 12.15
CA ASN A 237 2.57 -18.53 12.77
C ASN A 237 3.50 -17.30 12.65
N PRO A 238 3.81 -16.61 13.77
CA PRO A 238 4.77 -15.51 13.80
C PRO A 238 6.18 -15.90 13.32
N SER A 239 6.54 -17.18 13.27
CA SER A 239 7.84 -17.60 12.72
C SER A 239 7.90 -17.53 11.19
N MET A 240 6.78 -17.30 10.50
CA MET A 240 6.67 -17.29 9.04
C MET A 240 6.42 -15.89 8.47
N MET A 241 6.84 -14.82 9.17
CA MET A 241 6.55 -13.44 8.77
C MET A 241 7.03 -13.05 7.37
N GLU A 242 8.18 -13.55 6.92
CA GLU A 242 8.67 -13.25 5.58
C GLU A 242 7.74 -13.84 4.50
N THR A 243 7.36 -15.11 4.65
CA THR A 243 6.41 -15.79 3.77
C THR A 243 5.01 -15.17 3.86
N LEU A 244 4.54 -14.81 5.05
CA LEU A 244 3.27 -14.12 5.26
C LEU A 244 3.26 -12.79 4.52
N ARG A 245 4.28 -11.95 4.71
CA ARG A 245 4.38 -10.65 4.03
C ARG A 245 4.35 -10.81 2.52
N TYR A 246 5.05 -11.81 1.99
CA TYR A 246 5.02 -12.14 0.57
C TYR A 246 3.62 -12.53 0.11
N TYR A 247 2.93 -13.40 0.87
CA TYR A 247 1.59 -13.86 0.56
C TYR A 247 0.56 -12.72 0.51
N ILE A 248 0.54 -11.87 1.54
CA ILE A 248 -0.32 -10.67 1.61
C ILE A 248 -0.02 -9.72 0.45
N SER A 249 1.26 -9.44 0.17
CA SER A 249 1.66 -8.53 -0.92
C SER A 249 1.26 -9.06 -2.30
N LEU A 250 1.30 -10.39 -2.49
CA LEU A 250 0.86 -11.04 -3.73
C LEU A 250 -0.65 -10.89 -3.92
N LEU A 251 -1.43 -11.17 -2.88
CA LEU A 251 -2.89 -11.01 -2.93
C LEU A 251 -3.30 -9.56 -3.20
N ASP A 252 -2.68 -8.59 -2.55
CA ASP A 252 -2.94 -7.18 -2.79
C ASP A 252 -2.61 -6.77 -4.23
N LEU A 253 -1.52 -7.31 -4.82
CA LEU A 253 -1.17 -7.08 -6.22
C LEU A 253 -2.19 -7.70 -7.17
N LEU A 254 -2.63 -8.93 -6.93
CA LEU A 254 -3.64 -9.61 -7.74
C LEU A 254 -4.98 -8.88 -7.70
N ALA A 255 -5.41 -8.46 -6.51
CA ALA A 255 -6.60 -7.62 -6.34
C ALA A 255 -6.47 -6.28 -7.09
N ALA A 256 -5.31 -5.61 -6.98
CA ALA A 256 -5.05 -4.36 -7.70
C ALA A 256 -4.99 -4.56 -9.23
N CYS A 257 -4.62 -5.75 -9.72
CA CYS A 257 -4.66 -6.08 -11.14
C CYS A 257 -6.08 -6.37 -11.65
N ALA A 258 -6.93 -6.98 -10.85
CA ALA A 258 -8.33 -7.24 -11.17
C ALA A 258 -9.20 -5.96 -11.07
N GLU A 259 -8.76 -4.96 -10.31
CA GLU A 259 -9.51 -3.73 -10.14
C GLU A 259 -9.65 -2.94 -11.47
N GLY A 260 -10.89 -2.59 -11.83
CA GLY A 260 -11.20 -1.73 -12.98
C GLY A 260 -11.82 -2.43 -14.18
N GLU A 261 -12.49 -3.57 -13.97
CA GLU A 261 -13.26 -4.31 -14.99
C GLU A 261 -12.36 -4.83 -16.11
N ASN A 262 -11.62 -5.89 -15.79
CA ASN A 262 -10.75 -6.57 -16.73
C ASN A 262 -11.03 -8.06 -16.66
N MET A 263 -12.08 -8.48 -17.39
CA MET A 263 -12.57 -9.87 -17.41
C MET A 263 -11.48 -10.92 -17.66
N PHE A 264 -10.47 -10.59 -18.48
CA PHE A 264 -9.35 -11.50 -18.72
C PHE A 264 -8.52 -11.73 -17.45
N ILE A 265 -8.21 -10.68 -16.71
CA ILE A 265 -7.47 -10.78 -15.45
C ILE A 265 -8.35 -11.44 -14.38
N GLU A 266 -9.63 -11.06 -14.30
CA GLU A 266 -10.60 -11.67 -13.39
C GLU A 266 -10.65 -13.19 -13.59
N SER A 267 -10.85 -13.66 -14.82
CA SER A 267 -10.88 -15.10 -15.16
C SER A 267 -9.58 -15.84 -14.80
N LEU A 268 -8.41 -15.22 -15.04
CA LEU A 268 -7.14 -15.79 -14.61
C LEU A 268 -7.05 -15.88 -13.08
N CYS A 269 -7.45 -14.84 -12.36
CA CYS A 269 -7.48 -14.83 -10.90
C CYS A 269 -8.44 -15.87 -10.33
N GLN A 270 -9.62 -16.08 -10.93
CA GLN A 270 -10.58 -17.12 -10.52
C GLN A 270 -9.97 -18.52 -10.56
N THR A 271 -9.08 -18.78 -11.52
CA THR A 271 -8.39 -20.07 -11.65
C THR A 271 -7.39 -20.33 -10.51
N ILE A 272 -6.74 -19.27 -10.01
CA ILE A 272 -5.64 -19.38 -9.02
C ILE A 272 -6.08 -19.00 -7.59
N LEU A 273 -7.26 -18.38 -7.45
CA LEU A 273 -7.89 -17.99 -6.19
C LEU A 273 -9.37 -18.42 -6.21
N PRO A 274 -9.64 -19.72 -5.95
CA PRO A 274 -11.01 -20.23 -5.92
C PRO A 274 -11.87 -19.50 -4.88
N PHE A 275 -13.14 -19.30 -5.19
CA PHE A 275 -14.12 -18.62 -4.33
C PHE A 275 -14.19 -19.23 -2.92
N ASP A 276 -14.38 -20.56 -2.84
CA ASP A 276 -14.48 -21.31 -1.58
C ASP A 276 -13.22 -21.18 -0.71
N ASP A 277 -12.05 -21.06 -1.35
CA ASP A 277 -10.78 -20.87 -0.63
C ASP A 277 -10.69 -19.48 0.01
N LEU A 278 -11.23 -18.45 -0.66
CA LEU A 278 -11.30 -17.10 -0.11
C LEU A 278 -12.28 -17.04 1.08
N LEU A 279 -13.49 -17.59 0.92
CA LEU A 279 -14.48 -17.63 1.99
C LEU A 279 -14.01 -18.46 3.20
N TRP A 280 -13.32 -19.59 2.96
CA TRP A 280 -12.73 -20.38 4.03
C TRP A 280 -11.75 -19.56 4.89
N ILE A 281 -10.91 -18.70 4.29
CA ILE A 281 -10.04 -17.79 5.05
C ILE A 281 -10.85 -16.72 5.78
N LEU A 282 -11.84 -16.13 5.11
CA LEU A 282 -12.65 -15.04 5.65
C LEU A 282 -13.48 -15.47 6.86
N ASN A 283 -14.03 -16.69 6.84
CA ASN A 283 -14.79 -17.29 7.95
C ASN A 283 -13.93 -17.89 9.06
N ASN A 284 -12.62 -18.06 8.84
CA ASN A 284 -11.75 -18.61 9.86
C ASN A 284 -11.53 -17.60 11.01
N GLN A 285 -12.14 -17.87 12.16
CA GLN A 285 -12.10 -17.02 13.35
C GLN A 285 -10.72 -16.97 14.03
N ARG A 286 -9.81 -17.89 13.67
CA ARG A 286 -8.43 -17.90 14.20
C ARG A 286 -7.49 -16.98 13.43
N ILE A 287 -7.91 -16.48 12.26
CA ILE A 287 -7.11 -15.58 11.44
C ILE A 287 -7.48 -14.14 11.79
N ASP A 288 -6.49 -13.32 12.11
CA ASP A 288 -6.72 -11.91 12.43
C ASP A 288 -7.37 -11.15 11.27
N ASN A 289 -8.33 -10.30 11.60
CA ASN A 289 -9.07 -9.51 10.62
C ASN A 289 -8.18 -8.60 9.77
N CYS A 290 -7.06 -8.11 10.32
CA CYS A 290 -6.08 -7.33 9.55
C CYS A 290 -5.47 -8.12 8.38
N LEU A 291 -5.35 -9.45 8.51
CA LEU A 291 -4.83 -10.35 7.48
C LEU A 291 -5.89 -10.73 6.44
N LYS A 292 -7.18 -10.60 6.76
CA LYS A 292 -8.30 -10.94 5.87
C LYS A 292 -8.53 -9.91 4.76
N LYS A 293 -8.03 -8.68 4.91
CA LYS A 293 -8.25 -7.58 3.95
C LYS A 293 -7.89 -7.92 2.50
N PRO A 294 -6.69 -8.45 2.17
CA PRO A 294 -6.35 -8.75 0.78
C PRO A 294 -7.21 -9.86 0.18
N PHE A 295 -7.64 -10.85 0.98
CA PHE A 295 -8.54 -11.91 0.56
C PHE A 295 -9.91 -11.36 0.17
N LEU A 296 -10.47 -10.48 1.02
CA LEU A 296 -11.73 -9.81 0.74
C LEU A 296 -11.63 -8.92 -0.50
N ARG A 297 -10.51 -8.22 -0.70
CA ARG A 297 -10.27 -7.42 -1.91
C ARG A 297 -10.18 -8.30 -3.16
N CYS A 298 -9.58 -9.49 -3.07
CA CYS A 298 -9.60 -10.47 -4.15
C CYS A 298 -11.03 -10.92 -4.44
N LEU A 299 -11.79 -11.34 -3.42
CA LEU A 299 -13.20 -11.71 -3.55
C LEU A 299 -14.00 -10.61 -4.27
N HIS A 300 -13.86 -9.37 -3.78
CA HIS A 300 -14.54 -8.20 -4.31
C HIS A 300 -14.22 -7.92 -5.78
N HIS A 301 -12.94 -7.83 -6.13
CA HIS A 301 -12.53 -7.40 -7.48
C HIS A 301 -12.54 -8.52 -8.51
N VAL A 302 -12.45 -9.79 -8.08
CA VAL A 302 -12.42 -10.95 -8.99
C VAL A 302 -13.83 -11.51 -9.24
N TYR A 303 -14.73 -11.44 -8.26
CA TYR A 303 -16.06 -12.08 -8.36
C TYR A 303 -17.24 -11.09 -8.38
N MET A 304 -17.09 -9.87 -7.85
CA MET A 304 -18.24 -9.00 -7.55
C MET A 304 -18.30 -7.66 -8.29
N LYS A 305 -17.63 -7.51 -9.44
CA LYS A 305 -17.72 -6.27 -10.23
C LYS A 305 -18.51 -6.39 -11.53
N ASN A 306 -18.75 -7.59 -12.04
CA ASN A 306 -19.42 -7.78 -13.31
C ASN A 306 -20.74 -8.55 -13.13
N SER A 307 -21.88 -7.85 -13.15
CA SER A 307 -23.22 -8.46 -13.13
C SER A 307 -23.50 -9.32 -14.38
N VAL A 308 -22.75 -9.13 -15.48
CA VAL A 308 -22.85 -9.96 -16.69
C VAL A 308 -22.10 -11.28 -16.54
N ALA A 309 -21.00 -11.31 -15.76
CA ALA A 309 -20.27 -12.54 -15.48
C ALA A 309 -21.08 -13.51 -14.62
N VAL A 310 -21.98 -13.00 -13.77
CA VAL A 310 -22.90 -13.77 -12.93
C VAL A 310 -23.73 -14.77 -13.75
N VAL A 311 -24.12 -14.39 -14.97
CA VAL A 311 -24.97 -15.21 -15.85
C VAL A 311 -24.17 -16.27 -16.61
N GLU A 312 -22.92 -15.99 -17.00
CA GLU A 312 -22.10 -16.91 -17.82
C GLU A 312 -21.25 -17.90 -17.01
N THR A 313 -20.95 -17.60 -15.74
CA THR A 313 -20.03 -18.39 -14.90
C THR A 313 -20.72 -19.29 -13.87
N GLY A 314 -22.05 -19.26 -13.77
CA GLY A 314 -22.80 -19.98 -12.74
C GLY A 314 -22.79 -19.31 -11.35
N ILE A 315 -22.28 -18.07 -11.26
CA ILE A 315 -22.23 -17.24 -10.04
C ILE A 315 -23.63 -16.66 -9.68
N GLY A 316 -24.69 -17.02 -10.43
CA GLY A 316 -26.08 -16.60 -10.17
C GLY A 316 -26.59 -16.85 -8.75
N GLU A 317 -25.99 -17.79 -8.04
CA GLU A 317 -26.33 -18.15 -6.65
C GLU A 317 -25.42 -17.50 -5.60
N LEU A 318 -24.37 -16.75 -6.00
CA LEU A 318 -23.46 -16.06 -5.07
C LEU A 318 -24.18 -15.20 -4.04
N PRO A 319 -25.26 -14.46 -4.37
CA PRO A 319 -26.00 -13.69 -3.37
C PRO A 319 -26.61 -14.53 -2.25
N HIS A 320 -26.83 -15.83 -2.47
CA HIS A 320 -27.45 -16.78 -1.55
C HIS A 320 -26.47 -17.85 -1.04
N ASP A 321 -25.16 -17.65 -1.26
CA ASP A 321 -24.13 -18.58 -0.82
C ASP A 321 -24.04 -18.61 0.71
N THR A 322 -24.16 -19.81 1.30
CA THR A 322 -24.20 -20.00 2.76
C THR A 322 -22.93 -19.49 3.45
N ASP A 323 -21.75 -19.75 2.86
CA ASP A 323 -20.47 -19.36 3.45
C ASP A 323 -20.29 -17.83 3.37
N LEU A 324 -20.82 -17.19 2.32
CA LEU A 324 -20.86 -15.73 2.23
C LEU A 324 -21.75 -15.11 3.32
N TRP A 325 -22.94 -15.67 3.58
CA TRP A 325 -23.81 -15.19 4.65
C TRP A 325 -23.23 -15.44 6.04
N GLU A 326 -22.55 -16.57 6.26
CA GLU A 326 -21.76 -16.78 7.48
C GLU A 326 -20.71 -15.67 7.66
N TYR A 327 -20.03 -15.28 6.57
CA TYR A 327 -19.06 -14.19 6.59
C TYR A 327 -19.72 -12.85 6.97
N LEU A 328 -20.86 -12.51 6.37
CA LEU A 328 -21.60 -11.28 6.68
C LEU A 328 -22.07 -11.25 8.14
N SER A 329 -22.52 -12.39 8.67
CA SER A 329 -22.90 -12.53 10.08
C SER A 329 -21.70 -12.31 11.01
N ASN A 330 -20.55 -12.91 10.70
CA ASN A 330 -19.30 -12.72 11.43
C ASN A 330 -18.84 -11.26 11.41
N VAL A 331 -18.95 -10.58 10.27
CA VAL A 331 -18.66 -9.14 10.14
C VAL A 331 -19.55 -8.31 11.07
N SER A 332 -20.85 -8.62 11.16
CA SER A 332 -21.77 -7.93 12.05
C SER A 332 -21.35 -8.08 13.52
N VAL A 333 -20.98 -9.29 13.95
CA VAL A 333 -20.46 -9.56 15.29
C VAL A 333 -19.18 -8.76 15.57
N ASP A 334 -18.22 -8.78 14.65
CA ASP A 334 -16.95 -8.06 14.80
C ASP A 334 -17.15 -6.55 14.87
N MET A 335 -18.05 -5.98 14.05
CA MET A 335 -18.38 -4.56 14.10
C MET A 335 -18.98 -4.16 15.45
N ASN A 336 -19.87 -4.98 16.02
CA ASN A 336 -20.46 -4.73 17.34
C ASN A 336 -19.40 -4.76 18.44
N ARG A 337 -18.57 -5.82 18.49
CA ARG A 337 -17.50 -5.97 19.49
C ARG A 337 -16.50 -4.81 19.41
N LEU A 338 -16.12 -4.42 18.20
CA LEU A 338 -15.23 -3.30 17.98
C LEU A 338 -15.87 -1.96 18.36
N THR A 339 -17.17 -1.78 18.08
CA THR A 339 -17.92 -0.58 18.48
C THR A 339 -17.90 -0.40 20.00
N ASP A 340 -18.15 -1.47 20.76
CA ASP A 340 -18.09 -1.43 22.22
C ASP A 340 -16.68 -1.10 22.72
N SER A 341 -15.65 -1.71 22.12
CA SER A 341 -14.25 -1.42 22.45
C SER A 341 -13.85 0.04 22.16
N ILE A 342 -14.31 0.63 21.05
CA ILE A 342 -14.02 2.04 20.72
C ILE A 342 -14.75 2.98 21.70
N LYS A 343 -15.98 2.65 22.14
CA LYS A 343 -16.72 3.46 23.12
C LYS A 343 -16.03 3.51 24.47
N GLU A 344 -15.39 2.42 24.89
CA GLU A 344 -14.64 2.36 26.15
C GLU A 344 -13.38 3.24 26.13
N ASP A 345 -12.69 3.33 24.98
CA ASP A 345 -11.45 4.11 24.86
C ASP A 345 -11.27 4.73 23.45
N PRO A 346 -11.98 5.84 23.15
CA PRO A 346 -11.98 6.43 21.82
C PRO A 346 -10.64 7.11 21.46
N ASP A 347 -9.92 7.64 22.46
CA ASP A 347 -8.67 8.38 22.25
C ASP A 347 -7.57 7.47 21.68
N LYS A 348 -7.51 6.20 22.11
CA LYS A 348 -6.55 5.22 21.57
C LYS A 348 -6.69 5.04 20.06
N ILE A 349 -7.92 4.81 19.58
CA ILE A 349 -8.18 4.59 18.15
C ILE A 349 -7.99 5.91 17.36
N ALA A 350 -8.36 7.04 17.94
CA ALA A 350 -8.18 8.35 17.32
C ALA A 350 -6.70 8.67 17.07
N ILE A 351 -5.79 8.32 17.98
CA ILE A 351 -4.36 8.50 17.80
C ILE A 351 -3.85 7.66 16.62
N HIS A 352 -4.22 6.38 16.56
CA HIS A 352 -3.78 5.50 15.47
C HIS A 352 -4.40 5.85 14.10
N LEU A 353 -5.60 6.42 14.05
CA LEU A 353 -6.20 6.90 12.79
C LEU A 353 -5.52 8.18 12.26
N LYS A 354 -4.93 8.98 13.14
CA LYS A 354 -4.17 10.19 12.78
C LYS A 354 -2.74 9.87 12.35
N THR A 355 -2.13 8.83 12.89
CA THR A 355 -0.80 8.39 12.45
C THR A 355 -0.89 7.68 11.11
N ALA A 356 0.09 7.90 10.23
CA ALA A 356 0.18 7.15 8.99
C ALA A 356 0.33 5.66 9.35
N PRO A 357 -0.49 4.75 8.79
CA PRO A 357 -0.31 3.34 9.06
C PRO A 357 1.09 2.96 8.57
N GLU A 358 1.86 2.27 9.41
CA GLU A 358 3.06 1.59 8.93
C GLU A 358 2.59 0.67 7.79
N LYS A 359 2.98 1.00 6.55
CA LYS A 359 2.69 0.18 5.36
C LYS A 359 3.55 -1.09 5.41
N SER A 360 3.20 -1.95 6.36
CA SER A 360 3.59 -3.34 6.56
C SER A 360 2.88 -3.99 7.78
N GLY A 361 1.96 -3.28 8.47
CA GLY A 361 1.38 -3.66 9.77
C GLY A 361 0.60 -4.97 9.85
N ALA A 362 0.41 -5.70 8.76
CA ALA A 362 -0.05 -7.09 8.81
C ALA A 362 1.04 -8.05 9.33
N ALA A 363 2.33 -7.70 9.19
CA ALA A 363 3.44 -8.62 9.46
C ALA A 363 4.48 -8.09 10.47
N SER A 364 4.19 -7.00 11.20
CA SER A 364 5.20 -6.34 12.04
C SER A 364 4.82 -5.98 13.49
N ALA A 365 3.70 -6.47 14.05
CA ALA A 365 3.49 -6.32 15.51
C ALA A 365 2.57 -7.41 16.11
N PRO A 366 3.04 -8.20 17.10
CA PRO A 366 2.26 -9.21 17.81
C PRO A 366 1.42 -8.67 19.00
N ASP A 367 1.28 -7.35 19.16
CA ASP A 367 0.58 -6.76 20.29
C ASP A 367 -0.93 -6.61 20.04
N PHE A 368 -1.75 -6.88 21.07
CA PHE A 368 -3.22 -6.73 21.07
C PHE A 368 -3.68 -5.35 20.57
N GLU A 369 -2.88 -4.30 20.81
CA GLU A 369 -3.10 -2.92 20.37
C GLU A 369 -3.08 -2.76 18.83
N SER A 370 -2.36 -3.64 18.12
CA SER A 370 -2.33 -3.74 16.66
C SER A 370 -3.62 -4.34 16.08
N SER A 371 -4.31 -5.21 16.84
CA SER A 371 -5.43 -6.00 16.34
C SER A 371 -6.74 -5.20 16.20
N ALA A 372 -7.09 -4.37 17.19
CA ALA A 372 -8.30 -3.54 17.13
C ALA A 372 -8.20 -2.49 16.01
N TYR A 373 -7.08 -1.77 15.93
CA TYR A 373 -6.82 -0.82 14.85
C TYR A 373 -6.76 -1.50 13.48
N GLY A 374 -6.11 -2.67 13.40
CA GLY A 374 -6.10 -3.50 12.19
C GLY A 374 -7.51 -3.90 11.74
N THR A 375 -8.40 -4.22 12.68
CA THR A 375 -9.81 -4.53 12.41
C THR A 375 -10.59 -3.29 11.95
N VAL A 376 -10.34 -2.11 12.54
CA VAL A 376 -10.91 -0.84 12.05
C VAL A 376 -10.54 -0.63 10.58
N LEU A 377 -9.25 -0.78 10.22
CA LEU A 377 -8.80 -0.62 8.83
C LEU A 377 -9.38 -1.69 7.91
N TYR A 378 -9.48 -2.95 8.36
CA TYR A 378 -10.14 -4.01 7.61
C TYR A 378 -11.60 -3.66 7.29
N ILE A 379 -12.33 -3.14 8.27
CA ILE A 379 -13.73 -2.71 8.09
C ILE A 379 -13.81 -1.53 7.11
N LEU A 380 -13.05 -0.46 7.35
CA LEU A 380 -13.12 0.78 6.55
C LEU A 380 -12.63 0.60 5.11
N GLU A 381 -11.60 -0.21 4.89
CA GLU A 381 -10.91 -0.34 3.59
C GLU A 381 -11.25 -1.62 2.83
N GLY A 382 -11.79 -2.65 3.50
CA GLY A 382 -12.19 -3.92 2.90
C GLY A 382 -13.70 -4.13 2.94
N VAL A 383 -14.27 -4.25 4.15
CA VAL A 383 -15.68 -4.60 4.36
C VAL A 383 -16.61 -3.56 3.75
N MET A 384 -16.42 -2.27 4.06
CA MET A 384 -17.33 -1.22 3.59
C MET A 384 -17.42 -1.12 2.05
N PRO A 385 -16.30 -1.12 1.29
CA PRO A 385 -16.36 -1.20 -0.17
C PRO A 385 -17.03 -2.48 -0.70
N PHE A 386 -16.79 -3.61 -0.04
CA PHE A 386 -17.41 -4.89 -0.37
C PHE A 386 -18.93 -4.84 -0.19
N LEU A 387 -19.41 -4.45 0.99
CA LEU A 387 -20.84 -4.32 1.32
C LEU A 387 -21.54 -3.33 0.38
N THR A 388 -20.90 -2.20 0.10
CA THR A 388 -21.43 -1.21 -0.86
C THR A 388 -21.72 -1.86 -2.21
N THR A 389 -20.83 -2.74 -2.68
CA THR A 389 -20.98 -3.39 -3.98
C THR A 389 -22.00 -4.52 -3.93
N PHE A 390 -21.96 -5.35 -2.88
CA PHE A 390 -22.91 -6.42 -2.64
C PHE A 390 -24.35 -5.91 -2.64
N TYR A 391 -24.67 -4.93 -1.77
CA TYR A 391 -26.04 -4.44 -1.62
C TYR A 391 -26.54 -3.60 -2.79
N LYS A 392 -25.64 -3.00 -3.59
CA LYS A 392 -26.06 -2.25 -4.79
C LYS A 392 -26.35 -3.12 -6.00
N HIS A 393 -25.69 -4.28 -6.11
CA HIS A 393 -25.62 -4.99 -7.38
C HIS A 393 -25.92 -6.49 -7.30
N PHE A 394 -25.85 -7.10 -6.11
CA PHE A 394 -25.94 -8.54 -5.92
C PHE A 394 -27.07 -8.94 -4.97
N TYR A 395 -27.35 -8.16 -3.93
CA TYR A 395 -28.40 -8.50 -2.99
C TYR A 395 -29.79 -8.28 -3.60
N PHE A 396 -30.55 -9.37 -3.74
CA PHE A 396 -31.95 -9.36 -4.13
C PHE A 396 -32.72 -10.25 -3.15
N PRO A 397 -33.50 -9.66 -2.21
CA PRO A 397 -34.16 -10.45 -1.18
C PRO A 397 -35.24 -11.34 -1.79
N ASP A 398 -35.23 -12.62 -1.43
CA ASP A 398 -36.30 -13.57 -1.70
C ASP A 398 -36.83 -14.09 -0.35
N ASN A 399 -37.92 -13.49 0.12
CA ASN A 399 -38.51 -13.82 1.42
C ASN A 399 -39.10 -15.23 1.47
N ASP A 400 -39.43 -15.81 0.31
CA ASP A 400 -40.08 -17.11 0.23
C ASP A 400 -39.05 -18.24 0.30
N ALA A 401 -37.86 -18.04 -0.27
CA ALA A 401 -36.78 -19.02 -0.28
C ALA A 401 -35.70 -18.78 0.80
N PHE A 402 -35.40 -17.52 1.14
CA PHE A 402 -34.24 -17.13 1.94
C PHE A 402 -34.56 -16.07 3.01
N GLY A 403 -35.66 -16.25 3.75
CA GLY A 403 -36.11 -15.28 4.76
C GLY A 403 -35.08 -14.89 5.83
N ASN A 404 -34.12 -15.77 6.18
CA ASN A 404 -33.07 -15.47 7.15
C ASN A 404 -32.10 -14.37 6.66
N GLU A 405 -31.91 -14.22 5.35
CA GLU A 405 -31.01 -13.22 4.76
C GLU A 405 -31.48 -11.78 5.04
N VAL A 406 -32.79 -11.58 5.14
CA VAL A 406 -33.39 -10.28 5.49
C VAL A 406 -33.11 -9.94 6.94
N ASP A 407 -33.27 -10.91 7.85
CA ASP A 407 -32.96 -10.72 9.26
C ASP A 407 -31.46 -10.45 9.47
N ASP A 408 -30.59 -11.20 8.76
CA ASP A 408 -29.14 -10.98 8.80
C ASP A 408 -28.74 -9.61 8.23
N THR A 409 -29.41 -9.16 7.16
CA THR A 409 -29.26 -7.81 6.60
C THR A 409 -29.64 -6.73 7.61
N ASP A 410 -30.74 -6.91 8.35
CA ASP A 410 -31.18 -5.98 9.40
C ASP A 410 -30.16 -5.91 10.56
N HIS A 411 -29.64 -7.06 11.00
CA HIS A 411 -28.59 -7.12 12.02
C HIS A 411 -27.31 -6.42 11.56
N LEU A 412 -26.87 -6.68 10.33
CA LEU A 412 -25.68 -6.06 9.76
C LEU A 412 -25.87 -4.55 9.59
N ALA A 413 -27.02 -4.10 9.08
CA ALA A 413 -27.34 -2.67 8.93
C ALA A 413 -27.24 -1.95 10.28
N LYS A 414 -27.78 -2.55 11.34
CA LYS A 414 -27.69 -2.00 12.69
C LYS A 414 -26.25 -1.92 13.18
N ALA A 415 -25.45 -2.97 12.97
CA ALA A 415 -24.03 -2.97 13.33
C ALA A 415 -23.24 -1.89 12.57
N VAL A 416 -23.50 -1.72 11.27
CA VAL A 416 -22.89 -0.68 10.43
C VAL A 416 -23.24 0.71 10.96
N VAL A 417 -24.51 1.00 11.24
CA VAL A 417 -24.95 2.30 11.78
C VAL A 417 -24.23 2.60 13.10
N MET A 418 -24.29 1.67 14.07
CA MET A 418 -23.68 1.87 15.39
C MET A 418 -22.17 2.07 15.31
N PHE A 419 -21.49 1.31 14.44
CA PHE A 419 -20.05 1.49 14.19
C PHE A 419 -19.77 2.88 13.60
N CYS A 420 -20.54 3.31 12.59
CA CYS A 420 -20.38 4.61 11.93
C CYS A 420 -20.59 5.79 12.88
N GLU A 421 -21.55 5.71 13.81
CA GLU A 421 -21.78 6.74 14.84
C GLU A 421 -20.56 6.95 15.74
N VAL A 422 -19.87 5.87 16.10
CA VAL A 422 -18.73 5.89 17.02
C VAL A 422 -17.43 6.23 16.30
N ILE A 423 -17.16 5.61 15.14
CA ILE A 423 -15.89 5.80 14.42
C ILE A 423 -15.87 7.11 13.64
N GLY A 424 -17.02 7.55 13.11
CA GLY A 424 -17.14 8.73 12.26
C GLY A 424 -16.42 9.97 12.84
N PRO A 425 -16.68 10.38 14.10
CA PRO A 425 -15.97 11.47 14.75
C PRO A 425 -14.44 11.39 14.76
N LEU A 426 -13.89 10.17 14.66
CA LEU A 426 -12.46 9.89 14.80
C LEU A 426 -11.75 9.84 13.44
N LEU A 427 -12.50 9.79 12.33
CA LEU A 427 -11.94 9.69 10.98
C LEU A 427 -11.26 11.00 10.56
N TYR A 428 -10.09 10.87 9.94
CA TYR A 428 -9.33 11.99 9.36
C TYR A 428 -9.08 11.85 7.86
N LYS A 429 -9.15 10.64 7.31
CA LYS A 429 -8.87 10.40 5.88
C LYS A 429 -10.14 10.51 5.04
N PRO A 430 -10.15 11.32 3.96
CA PRO A 430 -11.29 11.44 3.06
C PRO A 430 -11.76 10.10 2.48
N GLU A 431 -10.83 9.20 2.16
CA GLU A 431 -11.13 7.87 1.63
C GLU A 431 -11.94 7.02 2.62
N HIS A 432 -11.59 7.05 3.91
CA HIS A 432 -12.33 6.33 4.95
C HIS A 432 -13.74 6.88 5.12
N MET A 433 -13.90 8.21 5.11
CA MET A 433 -15.21 8.86 5.18
C MET A 433 -16.07 8.51 3.96
N LYS A 434 -15.48 8.51 2.76
CA LYS A 434 -16.16 8.14 1.52
C LYS A 434 -16.65 6.68 1.55
N ASN A 435 -15.82 5.74 2.00
CA ASN A 435 -16.20 4.33 2.11
C ASN A 435 -17.33 4.15 3.13
N MET A 436 -17.27 4.85 4.26
CA MET A 436 -18.31 4.82 5.28
C MET A 436 -19.65 5.34 4.76
N VAL A 437 -19.66 6.51 4.13
CA VAL A 437 -20.88 7.10 3.55
C VAL A 437 -21.43 6.21 2.44
N ALA A 438 -20.57 5.68 1.56
CA ALA A 438 -21.01 4.78 0.49
C ALA A 438 -21.64 3.48 1.04
N CYS A 439 -21.06 2.92 2.11
CA CYS A 439 -21.57 1.71 2.75
C CYS A 439 -22.94 1.95 3.40
N ILE A 440 -23.05 2.96 4.27
CA ILE A 440 -24.30 3.21 5.00
C ILE A 440 -25.47 3.54 4.06
N THR A 441 -25.20 4.28 2.98
CA THR A 441 -26.19 4.63 1.94
C THR A 441 -26.58 3.46 1.04
N SER A 442 -25.91 2.31 1.16
CA SER A 442 -26.24 1.09 0.43
C SER A 442 -26.92 0.05 1.32
N VAL A 443 -26.39 -0.16 2.53
CA VAL A 443 -26.85 -1.19 3.46
C VAL A 443 -28.17 -0.81 4.13
N VAL A 444 -28.32 0.44 4.61
CA VAL A 444 -29.54 0.86 5.32
C VAL A 444 -30.77 0.82 4.43
N PRO A 445 -30.76 1.34 3.19
CA PRO A 445 -31.93 1.24 2.32
C PRO A 445 -32.26 -0.19 1.85
N ALA A 446 -31.30 -1.11 1.95
CA ALA A 446 -31.50 -2.52 1.62
C ALA A 446 -32.06 -3.34 2.80
N SER A 447 -32.15 -2.75 3.99
CA SER A 447 -32.70 -3.35 5.21
C SER A 447 -34.08 -2.77 5.54
N ASN A 448 -34.73 -3.30 6.57
CA ASN A 448 -35.99 -2.78 7.11
C ASN A 448 -35.78 -1.60 8.07
N MET A 449 -34.53 -1.11 8.23
CA MET A 449 -34.25 0.03 9.11
C MET A 449 -34.76 1.35 8.51
N PRO A 450 -35.26 2.29 9.32
CA PRO A 450 -35.63 3.62 8.85
C PRO A 450 -34.43 4.38 8.27
N ASN A 451 -34.61 5.00 7.10
CA ASN A 451 -33.57 5.84 6.47
C ASN A 451 -33.10 7.01 7.36
N SER A 452 -33.92 7.46 8.31
CA SER A 452 -33.54 8.47 9.31
C SER A 452 -32.31 8.08 10.12
N ASN A 453 -32.02 6.78 10.26
CA ASN A 453 -30.86 6.27 10.98
C ASN A 453 -29.52 6.61 10.30
N MET A 454 -29.52 6.96 9.01
CA MET A 454 -28.30 7.37 8.30
C MET A 454 -28.20 8.89 8.07
N GLU A 455 -29.30 9.64 8.15
CA GLU A 455 -29.34 11.08 7.82
C GLU A 455 -28.32 11.89 8.63
N GLY A 456 -28.31 11.76 9.96
CA GLY A 456 -27.38 12.51 10.83
C GLY A 456 -25.90 12.19 10.60
N ILE A 457 -25.59 10.95 10.18
CA ILE A 457 -24.22 10.55 9.82
C ILE A 457 -23.86 11.16 8.47
N VAL A 458 -24.71 11.01 7.46
CA VAL A 458 -24.46 11.51 6.10
C VAL A 458 -24.33 13.04 6.07
N GLU A 459 -25.21 13.77 6.76
CA GLU A 459 -25.15 15.24 6.85
C GLU A 459 -23.83 15.75 7.43
N ARG A 460 -23.34 15.07 8.47
CA ARG A 460 -22.07 15.41 9.12
C ARG A 460 -20.89 15.34 8.14
N PHE A 461 -20.88 14.36 7.24
CA PHE A 461 -19.78 14.17 6.29
C PHE A 461 -20.00 14.86 4.94
N ALA A 462 -21.25 15.13 4.54
CA ALA A 462 -21.57 15.90 3.34
C ALA A 462 -20.99 17.33 3.38
N SER A 463 -20.86 17.93 4.57
CA SER A 463 -20.25 19.25 4.77
C SER A 463 -18.70 19.22 4.85
N GLY A 464 -18.11 18.09 5.25
CA GLY A 464 -16.66 17.92 5.42
C GLY A 464 -15.92 17.45 4.16
N ILE A 465 -16.56 16.61 3.33
CA ILE A 465 -15.94 16.01 2.13
C ILE A 465 -15.56 17.08 1.09
N THR A 466 -16.23 18.23 1.06
CA THR A 466 -15.93 19.32 0.10
C THR A 466 -14.69 20.16 0.46
N VAL A 467 -14.20 20.11 1.70
CA VAL A 467 -13.17 21.06 2.18
C VAL A 467 -11.75 20.50 2.02
N GLU A 468 -11.57 19.17 2.05
CA GLU A 468 -10.22 18.57 2.02
C GLU A 468 -9.67 18.24 0.63
N ASP A 469 -10.54 18.06 -0.38
CA ASP A 469 -10.11 17.89 -1.78
C ASP A 469 -9.41 19.14 -2.34
N VAL A 470 -9.63 20.31 -1.73
CA VAL A 470 -8.99 21.58 -2.12
C VAL A 470 -7.84 21.97 -1.17
N SER A 471 -7.89 21.56 0.10
CA SER A 471 -6.94 22.05 1.11
C SER A 471 -5.56 21.34 1.08
N SER A 472 -5.48 20.12 0.54
CA SER A 472 -4.19 19.41 0.38
C SER A 472 -3.27 20.10 -0.62
N ALA A 473 -3.84 20.83 -1.59
CA ALA A 473 -3.11 21.67 -2.54
C ALA A 473 -2.80 23.08 -2.02
N ILE A 474 -3.65 23.66 -1.16
CA ILE A 474 -3.57 25.08 -0.76
C ILE A 474 -2.83 25.31 0.56
N ARG A 475 -2.82 24.35 1.51
CA ARG A 475 -2.06 24.52 2.77
C ARG A 475 -0.54 24.48 2.60
N ARG A 476 -0.04 24.01 1.45
CA ARG A 476 1.41 23.85 1.19
C ARG A 476 2.10 25.10 0.63
N VAL A 477 1.39 26.22 0.46
CA VAL A 477 1.98 27.45 -0.13
C VAL A 477 2.06 28.63 0.86
N ILE A 478 1.39 28.57 2.03
CA ILE A 478 1.28 29.76 2.91
C ILE A 478 2.02 29.62 4.26
N HIS A 479 2.49 28.43 4.63
CA HIS A 479 3.37 28.27 5.79
C HIS A 479 4.53 27.33 5.46
N LEU A 480 5.60 27.89 4.87
CA LEU A 480 7.04 27.64 5.16
C LEU A 480 7.94 28.28 4.11
#